data_AF-A0A643BPK1-F1
#
_entry.id   AF-A0A643BPK1-F1
#
_cell.length_a   1.000
_cell.length_b   1.000
_cell.length_c   1.000
_cell.angle_alpha   90.00
_cell.angle_beta   90.00
_cell.angle_gamma   90.00
#
_symmetry.space_group_name_H-M   'P 1'
#
loop_
_entity.id
_entity.type
_entity.pdbx_description
1 polymer ?
#
loop_
_entity_poly.entity_id
_entity_poly.type
_entity_poly.pdbx_seq_one_letter_code
_entity_poly.pdbx_strand_id
1 'polypeptide(L)'
;MLSTVGSFLQDLQNEDKGIKTAAIFTADGSEIAASTLMEILLMNDFKLVINKITYDVQCPKKEKLSSEHTTEMENMKSLVHRLFTALHLEEFQKKREHHLLEKIDHLKGQLQPLE
;
A
#
# COMPACT_ATOMS: atom_id res chain seq x y z
N MET A 1 4.71 -2.61 -2.84
CA MET A 1 3.48 -1.88 -2.50
C MET A 1 3.60 -1.38 -1.09
N LEU A 2 3.38 -0.09 -0.86
CA LEU A 2 3.27 0.46 0.50
C LEU A 2 1.80 0.38 0.88
N SER A 3 1.42 -0.63 1.66
CA SER A 3 0.04 -0.75 2.17
C SER A 3 -0.17 0.22 3.33
N THR A 4 -1.31 0.90 3.32
CA THR A 4 -1.71 1.82 4.40
C THR A 4 -2.82 1.20 5.25
N VAL A 5 -3.07 1.81 6.41
CA VAL A 5 -4.24 1.48 7.24
C VAL A 5 -5.53 1.61 6.44
N GLY A 6 -5.66 2.67 5.64
CA GLY A 6 -6.83 2.91 4.81
C GLY A 6 -7.05 1.83 3.76
N SER A 7 -5.99 1.40 3.05
CA SER A 7 -6.13 0.31 2.06
C SER A 7 -6.53 -0.99 2.74
N PHE A 8 -5.95 -1.30 3.90
CA PHE A 8 -6.31 -2.50 4.67
C PHE A 8 -7.76 -2.49 5.16
N LEU A 9 -8.24 -1.36 5.69
CA LEU A 9 -9.64 -1.23 6.11
C LEU A 9 -10.60 -1.34 4.92
N GLN A 10 -10.20 -0.83 3.76
CA GLN A 10 -10.96 -0.98 2.52
C GLN A 10 -11.01 -2.45 2.07
N ASP A 11 -9.91 -3.18 2.18
CA ASP A 11 -9.85 -4.60 1.85
C ASP A 11 -10.78 -5.41 2.75
N LEU A 12 -10.84 -5.12 4.06
CA LEU A 12 -11.80 -5.75 4.98
C LEU A 12 -13.27 -5.53 4.54
N GLN A 13 -13.63 -4.30 4.17
CA GLN A 13 -14.99 -3.99 3.69
C GLN A 13 -15.29 -4.61 2.32
N ASN A 14 -14.26 -4.89 1.53
CA ASN A 14 -14.42 -5.58 0.25
C ASN A 14 -14.62 -7.08 0.43
N GLU A 15 -13.92 -7.69 1.38
CA GLU A 15 -14.03 -9.10 1.74
C GLU A 15 -15.41 -9.42 2.33
N ASP A 16 -15.91 -8.59 3.25
CA ASP A 16 -17.21 -8.79 3.88
C ASP A 16 -18.08 -7.52 3.86
N LYS A 17 -19.19 -7.59 3.11
CA LYS A 17 -20.19 -6.51 3.01
C LYS A 17 -21.01 -6.30 4.29
N GLY A 18 -20.91 -7.19 5.27
CA GLY A 18 -21.46 -7.04 6.62
C GLY A 18 -20.68 -6.06 7.50
N ILE A 19 -19.45 -5.71 7.11
CA ILE A 19 -18.65 -4.70 7.79
C ILE A 19 -19.12 -3.30 7.37
N LYS A 20 -19.80 -2.59 8.27
CA LYS A 20 -20.31 -1.23 8.02
C LYS A 20 -19.29 -0.18 8.40
N THR A 21 -18.59 -0.40 9.52
CA THR A 21 -17.58 0.52 10.03
C THR A 21 -16.38 -0.29 10.48
N ALA A 22 -15.18 0.16 10.13
CA ALA A 22 -13.94 -0.42 10.63
C ALA A 22 -12.93 0.71 10.86
N ALA A 23 -12.26 0.69 12.00
CA ALA A 23 -11.28 1.70 12.39
C ALA A 23 -10.18 1.08 13.26
N ILE A 24 -9.01 1.72 13.27
CA ILE A 24 -7.86 1.27 14.06
C ILE A 24 -7.54 2.33 15.11
N PHE A 25 -7.28 1.89 16.33
CA PHE A 25 -6.91 2.73 17.46
C PHE A 25 -5.59 2.28 18.08
N THR A 26 -4.86 3.22 18.68
CA THR A 26 -3.72 2.90 19.54
C THR A 26 -4.19 2.23 20.84
N ALA A 27 -3.26 1.62 21.59
CA ALA A 27 -3.54 1.08 22.91
C ALA A 27 -4.20 2.12 23.85
N ASP A 28 -3.84 3.39 23.67
CA ASP A 28 -4.30 4.56 24.44
C ASP A 28 -5.67 5.07 23.99
N GLY A 29 -6.24 4.51 22.92
CA GLY A 29 -7.57 4.85 22.39
C GLY A 29 -7.59 6.00 21.38
N SER A 30 -6.45 6.44 20.87
CA SER A 30 -6.39 7.43 19.79
C SER A 30 -6.59 6.76 18.43
N GLU A 31 -7.43 7.32 17.56
CA GLU A 31 -7.64 6.79 16.21
C GLU A 31 -6.39 6.98 15.34
N ILE A 32 -6.03 5.94 14.58
CA ILE A 32 -4.88 5.95 13.68
C ILE A 32 -5.33 6.37 12.29
N ALA A 33 -4.67 7.38 11.74
CA ALA A 33 -4.98 7.92 10.42
C ALA A 33 -4.87 6.86 9.32
N ALA A 34 -5.79 6.89 8.36
CA ALA A 34 -5.83 5.99 7.20
C ALA A 34 -4.58 6.07 6.30
N SER A 35 -3.85 7.19 6.33
CA SER A 35 -2.59 7.37 5.60
C SER A 35 -1.38 6.69 6.26
N THR A 36 -1.53 6.21 7.50
CA THR A 36 -0.45 5.53 8.23
C THR A 36 -0.03 4.27 7.49
N LEU A 37 1.28 4.07 7.33
CA LEU A 37 1.82 2.87 6.72
C LEU A 37 1.62 1.66 7.63
N MET A 38 1.30 0.51 7.05
CA MET A 38 1.12 -0.74 7.79
C MET A 38 2.40 -1.14 8.53
N GLU A 39 3.57 -0.85 7.95
CA GLU A 39 4.86 -1.09 8.62
C GLU A 39 5.01 -0.33 9.94
N ILE A 40 4.48 0.90 10.02
CA ILE A 40 4.51 1.72 11.23
C ILE A 40 3.48 1.20 12.24
N LEU A 41 2.27 0.84 11.78
CA LEU A 41 1.24 0.28 12.64
C LEU A 41 1.74 -0.99 13.34
N LEU A 42 2.35 -1.91 12.59
CA LEU A 42 2.83 -3.20 13.08
C LEU A 42 4.04 -3.12 14.03
N MET A 43 4.57 -1.91 14.31
CA MET A 43 5.60 -1.73 15.33
C MET A 43 5.06 -1.83 16.75
N ASN A 44 3.76 -1.57 16.94
CA ASN A 44 3.12 -1.55 18.25
C ASN A 44 1.81 -2.33 18.20
N ASP A 45 1.36 -2.75 19.37
CA ASP A 45 0.02 -3.33 19.52
C ASP A 45 -1.04 -2.27 19.25
N PHE A 46 -2.15 -2.69 18.65
CA PHE A 46 -3.25 -1.80 18.27
C PHE A 46 -4.60 -2.47 18.48
N LYS A 47 -5.65 -1.66 18.46
CA LYS A 47 -7.04 -2.13 18.55
C LYS A 47 -7.72 -1.99 17.21
N LEU A 48 -8.21 -3.09 16.67
CA LEU A 48 -9.06 -3.10 15.49
C LEU A 48 -10.52 -3.10 15.95
N VAL A 49 -11.29 -2.09 15.55
CA VAL A 49 -12.72 -2.02 15.85
C VAL A 49 -13.48 -2.31 14.56
N ILE A 50 -14.26 -3.38 14.56
CA ILE A 50 -15.15 -3.75 13.46
C ILE A 50 -16.59 -3.65 13.98
N ASN A 51 -17.37 -2.78 13.36
CA ASN A 51 -18.72 -2.41 13.79
C ASN A 51 -18.75 -1.93 15.24
N LYS A 52 -19.06 -2.81 16.19
CA LYS A 52 -19.12 -2.53 17.63
C LYS A 52 -18.20 -3.43 18.46
N ILE A 53 -17.42 -4.28 17.80
CA ILE A 53 -16.55 -5.26 18.43
C ILE A 53 -15.12 -4.75 18.33
N THR A 54 -14.44 -4.73 19.47
CA THR A 54 -13.03 -4.34 19.56
C THR A 54 -12.17 -5.59 19.69
N TYR A 55 -11.12 -5.66 18.88
CA TYR A 55 -10.13 -6.71 18.89
C TYR A 55 -8.78 -6.13 19.28
N ASP A 56 -8.18 -6.66 20.34
CA ASP A 56 -6.82 -6.32 20.73
C ASP A 56 -5.84 -7.16 19.89
N VAL A 57 -5.03 -6.48 19.07
CA VAL A 57 -4.07 -7.10 18.18
C VAL A 57 -2.67 -6.95 18.76
N GLN A 58 -2.05 -8.08 19.09
CA GLN A 58 -0.67 -8.14 19.53
C GLN A 58 0.26 -8.36 18.35
N CYS A 59 1.13 -7.38 18.11
CA CYS A 59 2.06 -7.41 17.00
C CYS A 59 3.33 -8.18 17.41
N PRO A 60 3.83 -9.10 16.56
CA PRO A 60 5.10 -9.75 16.83
C PRO A 60 6.22 -8.71 16.82
N LYS A 61 7.04 -8.70 17.88
CA LYS A 61 8.22 -7.84 17.93
C LYS A 61 9.17 -8.26 16.83
N LYS A 62 9.44 -7.37 15.87
CA LYS A 62 10.45 -7.62 14.82
C LYS A 62 11.78 -7.94 15.50
N GLU A 63 12.24 -9.18 15.35
CA GLU A 63 13.61 -9.55 15.74
C GLU A 63 14.58 -8.72 14.91
N LYS A 64 15.56 -8.09 15.58
CA LYS A 64 16.66 -7.40 14.91
C LYS A 64 17.54 -8.48 14.29
N LEU A 65 17.29 -8.82 13.03
CA LEU A 65 18.21 -9.62 12.22
C LEU A 65 19.58 -8.94 12.21
N SER A 66 20.66 -9.73 12.28
CA SER A 66 22.01 -9.18 12.35
C SER A 66 22.32 -8.29 11.12
N SER A 67 23.03 -7.19 11.35
CA SER A 67 23.24 -6.14 10.34
C SER A 67 24.03 -6.60 9.11
N GLU A 68 24.88 -7.61 9.25
CA GLU A 68 25.70 -8.11 8.13
C GLU A 68 24.87 -8.91 7.12
N HIS A 69 23.99 -9.81 7.57
CA HIS A 69 23.11 -10.59 6.67
C HIS A 69 22.06 -9.72 5.97
N THR A 70 21.74 -8.55 6.52
CA THR A 70 20.78 -7.61 5.94
C THR A 70 21.34 -6.98 4.65
N THR A 71 22.62 -6.60 4.66
CA THR A 71 23.27 -5.91 3.53
C THR A 71 23.43 -6.80 2.29
N GLU A 72 23.82 -8.06 2.48
CA GLU A 72 23.99 -9.01 1.36
C GLU A 72 22.66 -9.36 0.70
N MET A 73 21.61 -9.56 1.49
CA MET A 73 20.26 -9.80 1.01
C MET A 73 19.68 -8.59 0.27
N GLU A 74 19.93 -7.36 0.73
CA GLU A 74 19.54 -6.14 0.02
C GLU A 74 20.23 -6.02 -1.34
N ASN A 75 21.53 -6.35 -1.42
CA ASN A 75 22.27 -6.35 -2.67
C ASN A 75 21.68 -7.35 -3.68
N MET A 76 21.34 -8.56 -3.24
CA MET A 76 20.68 -9.56 -4.09
C MET A 76 19.31 -9.07 -4.59
N LYS A 77 18.47 -8.48 -3.71
CA LYS A 77 17.18 -7.89 -4.10
C LYS A 77 17.34 -6.79 -5.15
N SER A 78 18.35 -5.93 -4.98
CA SER A 78 18.66 -4.86 -5.94
C SER A 78 19.07 -5.43 -7.30
N LEU A 79 19.90 -6.47 -7.33
CA LEU A 79 20.30 -7.12 -8.59
C LEU A 79 19.11 -7.73 -9.33
N VAL A 80 18.26 -8.46 -8.61
CA VAL A 80 17.03 -9.05 -9.18
C VAL A 80 16.10 -7.96 -9.71
N HIS A 81 15.91 -6.88 -8.96
CA HIS A 81 15.09 -5.75 -9.42
C HIS A 81 15.66 -5.13 -10.70
N ARG A 82 16.98 -4.91 -10.78
CA ARG A 82 17.64 -4.37 -11.98
C ARG A 82 17.43 -5.25 -13.19
N LEU A 83 17.58 -6.58 -13.04
CA LEU A 83 17.34 -7.53 -14.12
C LEU A 83 15.88 -7.52 -14.55
N PHE A 84 14.94 -7.57 -13.60
CA PHE A 84 13.51 -7.48 -13.89
C PHE A 84 13.17 -6.20 -14.67
N THR A 85 13.68 -5.06 -14.22
CA THR A 85 13.47 -3.78 -14.92
C THR A 85 14.06 -3.83 -16.31
N ALA A 86 15.31 -4.28 -16.49
CA ALA A 86 15.93 -4.34 -17.82
C ALA A 86 15.14 -5.21 -18.81
N LEU A 87 14.58 -6.34 -18.36
CA LEU A 87 13.82 -7.24 -19.20
C LEU A 87 12.43 -6.71 -19.57
N HIS A 88 11.78 -5.94 -18.70
CA HIS A 88 10.39 -5.50 -18.91
C HIS A 88 10.27 -4.01 -19.29
N LEU A 89 11.35 -3.24 -19.24
CA LEU A 89 11.32 -1.78 -19.42
C LEU A 89 10.70 -1.36 -20.75
N GLU A 90 11.03 -2.03 -21.85
CA GLU A 90 10.55 -1.69 -23.18
C GLU A 90 9.02 -1.85 -23.29
N GLU A 91 8.49 -2.97 -22.76
CA GLU A 91 7.05 -3.23 -22.77
C GLU A 91 6.30 -2.23 -21.86
N PHE A 92 6.85 -1.94 -20.69
CA PHE A 92 6.30 -0.91 -19.80
C PHE A 92 6.30 0.49 -20.45
N GLN A 93 7.37 0.85 -21.16
CA GLN A 93 7.47 2.13 -21.87
C GLN A 93 6.43 2.23 -22.99
N LYS A 94 6.28 1.20 -23.82
CA LYS A 94 5.26 1.14 -24.89
C LYS A 94 3.83 1.27 -24.33
N LYS A 95 3.50 0.53 -23.27
CA LYS A 95 2.19 0.63 -22.61
C LYS A 95 1.94 2.03 -22.05
N ARG A 96 2.96 2.63 -21.42
CA ARG A 96 2.87 3.98 -20.87
C ARG A 96 2.70 5.04 -21.96
N GLU A 97 3.43 4.93 -23.06
CA GLU A 97 3.30 5.83 -24.21
C GLU A 97 1.87 5.80 -24.78
N HIS A 98 1.35 4.60 -25.03
CA HIS A 98 -0.02 4.43 -25.54
C HIS A 98 -1.05 5.08 -24.61
N HIS A 99 -0.96 4.82 -23.31
CA HIS A 99 -1.87 5.41 -22.33
C HIS A 99 -1.79 6.95 -22.25
N LEU A 100 -0.59 7.52 -22.47
CA LEU A 100 -0.42 8.98 -22.51
C LEU A 100 -1.04 9.58 -23.78
N LEU A 101 -0.90 8.91 -24.93
CA LEU A 101 -1.53 9.34 -26.18
C LEU A 101 -3.05 9.32 -26.06
N GLU A 102 -3.64 8.27 -25.49
CA GLU A 102 -5.08 8.19 -25.21
C GLU A 102 -5.55 9.33 -24.29
N LYS A 103 -4.78 9.64 -23.24
CA LYS A 103 -5.10 10.78 -22.34
C LYS A 103 -5.05 12.11 -23.07
N ILE A 104 -4.07 12.32 -23.94
CA ILE A 104 -3.95 13.56 -24.73
C ILE A 104 -5.16 13.70 -25.66
N ASP A 105 -5.52 12.63 -26.37
CA ASP A 105 -6.67 12.63 -27.29
C ASP A 105 -7.97 12.92 -26.53
N HIS A 106 -8.17 12.28 -25.39
CA HIS A 106 -9.32 12.52 -24.51
C HIS A 106 -9.40 13.98 -24.03
N LEU A 107 -8.27 14.56 -23.60
CA LEU A 107 -8.22 15.96 -23.16
C LEU A 107 -8.47 16.94 -24.32
N LYS A 108 -7.95 16.66 -25.52
CA LYS A 108 -8.24 17.46 -26.71
C LYS A 108 -9.72 17.44 -27.08
N GLY A 109 -10.36 16.28 -27.00
CA GLY A 109 -11.81 16.15 -27.21
C GLY A 109 -12.62 16.96 -26.19
N GLN A 110 -12.17 17.01 -24.93
CA GLN A 110 -12.81 17.85 -23.90
C GLN A 110 -12.60 19.35 -24.11
N LEU A 111 -11.52 19.76 -24.78
CA LEU A 111 -11.20 21.16 -25.07
C LEU A 111 -11.97 21.71 -26.29
N GLN A 112 -12.28 20.89 -27.30
CA GLN A 112 -13.05 21.32 -28.48
C GLN A 112 -14.37 22.05 -28.19
N PRO A 113 -15.20 21.68 -27.19
CA PRO A 113 -16.42 22.44 -26.86
C PRO A 113 -16.19 23.71 -26.03
N LEU A 114 -14.94 23.98 -25.60
CA LEU A 114 -14.55 25.15 -24.80
C LEU A 114 -13.82 26.23 -25.63
N GLU A 115 -13.46 25.93 -26.88
CA GLU A 115 -12.97 26.87 -27.91
C GLU A 115 -14.11 27.37 -28.80
#